data_AF-A0A9D1M291-F1
#
_entry.id   AF-A0A9D1M291-F1
#
_cell.length_a   1.000
_cell.length_b   1.000
_cell.length_c   1.000
_cell.angle_alpha   90.00
_cell.angle_beta   90.00
_cell.angle_gamma   90.00
#
_symmetry.space_group_name_H-M   'P 1'
#
loop_
_entity.id
_entity.type
_entity.pdbx_description
1 polymer ?
#
loop_
_entity_poly.entity_id
_entity_poly.type
_entity_poly.pdbx_seq_one_letter_code
_entity_poly.pdbx_strand_id
1 'polypeptide(L)'
;MNKIKINCKNVEILDAPLFYDINVFNKCEESGSLLVTLECWKDIHPAFKTIPLSSGESIPYGIIYSKEASEDALKFLDIIQKFIAQSGK
;
A
#
# COMPACT_ATOMS: atom_id res chain seq x y z
N MET A 1 -8.09 -7.87 -1.96
CA MET A 1 -9.28 -7.80 -1.08
C MET A 1 -10.27 -8.94 -1.31
N ASN A 2 -10.50 -9.41 -2.55
CA ASN A 2 -11.42 -10.52 -2.82
C ASN A 2 -11.05 -11.81 -2.07
N LYS A 3 -9.75 -12.10 -1.85
CA LYS A 3 -9.34 -13.28 -1.08
C LYS A 3 -9.72 -13.19 0.40
N ILE A 4 -9.70 -12.00 1.01
CA ILE A 4 -10.14 -11.80 2.40
C ILE A 4 -11.64 -12.08 2.52
N LYS A 5 -12.45 -11.56 1.57
CA LYS A 5 -13.90 -11.82 1.49
C LYS A 5 -14.22 -13.31 1.38
N ILE A 6 -13.41 -14.06 0.64
CA ILE A 6 -13.64 -15.49 0.38
C ILE A 6 -13.18 -16.36 1.57
N ASN A 7 -12.04 -16.04 2.17
CA ASN A 7 -11.40 -16.91 3.16
C ASN A 7 -11.84 -16.62 4.61
N CYS A 8 -12.37 -15.43 4.90
CA CYS A 8 -12.80 -15.04 6.23
C CYS A 8 -14.33 -14.96 6.29
N LYS A 9 -14.99 -15.96 6.90
CA LYS A 9 -16.46 -16.08 6.89
C LYS A 9 -17.20 -15.17 7.87
N ASN A 10 -16.52 -14.67 8.90
CA ASN A 10 -17.13 -13.84 9.96
C ASN A 10 -16.39 -12.51 10.12
N VAL A 11 -16.14 -11.81 9.01
CA VAL A 11 -15.55 -10.47 9.04
C VAL A 11 -16.46 -9.50 8.31
N GLU A 12 -16.63 -8.32 8.89
CA GLU A 12 -17.21 -7.17 8.21
C GLU A 12 -16.09 -6.38 7.55
N ILE A 13 -16.30 -5.97 6.28
CA ILE A 13 -15.34 -5.13 5.57
C ILE A 13 -15.89 -3.72 5.54
N LEU A 14 -15.14 -2.82 6.17
CA LEU A 14 -15.40 -1.41 6.19
C LEU A 14 -14.46 -0.73 5.19
N ASP A 15 -15.02 0.12 4.33
CA ASP A 15 -14.21 0.92 3.42
C ASP A 15 -13.54 2.07 4.17
N ALA A 16 -12.22 2.21 3.97
CA ALA A 16 -11.47 3.37 4.41
C ALA A 16 -11.49 4.46 3.32
N PRO A 17 -11.33 5.74 3.69
CA PRO A 17 -11.12 6.79 2.70
C PRO A 17 -9.92 6.50 1.79
N LEU A 18 -9.98 6.96 0.54
CA LEU A 18 -8.89 6.79 -0.44
C LEU A 18 -7.55 7.34 0.09
N PHE A 19 -7.62 8.46 0.81
CA PHE A 19 -6.52 9.03 1.56
C PHE A 19 -6.75 8.74 3.03
N TYR A 20 -5.98 7.80 3.59
CA TYR A 20 -6.03 7.52 5.02
C TYR A 20 -4.72 7.98 5.68
N ASP A 21 -4.88 8.69 6.80
CA ASP A 21 -3.82 9.24 7.62
C ASP A 21 -3.95 8.69 9.05
N ILE A 22 -3.21 9.28 9.99
CA ILE A 22 -3.22 8.88 11.41
C ILE A 22 -4.63 8.86 12.03
N ASN A 23 -5.58 9.69 11.55
CA ASN A 23 -6.94 9.72 12.08
C ASN A 23 -7.69 8.41 11.77
N VAL A 24 -7.42 7.80 10.63
CA VAL A 24 -8.00 6.49 10.28
C VAL A 24 -7.44 5.41 11.21
N PHE A 25 -6.16 5.47 11.56
CA PHE A 25 -5.58 4.55 12.54
C PHE A 25 -6.24 4.73 13.92
N ASN A 26 -6.41 5.96 14.39
CA ASN A 26 -7.07 6.25 15.67
C ASN A 26 -8.50 5.70 15.69
N LYS A 27 -9.27 5.91 14.62
CA LYS A 27 -10.64 5.37 14.52
C LYS A 27 -10.67 3.85 14.53
N CYS A 28 -9.70 3.19 13.90
CA CYS A 28 -9.57 1.74 13.96
C CYS A 28 -9.24 1.25 15.38
N GLU A 29 -8.39 1.97 16.11
CA GLU A 29 -8.07 1.67 17.51
C GLU A 29 -9.30 1.83 18.41
N GLU A 30 -9.98 2.99 18.34
CA GLU A 30 -11.19 3.29 19.12
C GLU A 30 -12.32 2.26 18.88
N SER A 31 -12.45 1.75 17.66
CA SER A 31 -13.49 0.77 17.29
C SER A 31 -13.05 -0.69 17.45
N GLY A 32 -11.79 -0.96 17.80
CA GLY A 32 -11.23 -2.31 17.83
C GLY A 32 -11.17 -3.00 16.45
N SER A 33 -11.13 -2.21 15.37
CA SER A 33 -11.09 -2.70 13.99
C SER A 33 -9.66 -2.96 13.52
N LEU A 34 -9.48 -3.99 12.69
CA LEU A 34 -8.21 -4.21 11.99
C LEU A 34 -8.14 -3.34 10.73
N LEU A 35 -6.99 -2.67 10.54
CA LEU A 35 -6.72 -1.89 9.34
C LEU A 35 -5.79 -2.66 8.40
N VAL A 36 -6.22 -2.85 7.15
CA VAL A 36 -5.36 -3.36 6.08
C VAL A 36 -4.57 -2.19 5.50
N THR A 37 -3.25 -2.20 5.66
CA THR A 37 -2.36 -1.13 5.20
C THR A 37 -1.38 -1.61 4.13
N LEU A 38 -0.81 -0.66 3.39
CA LEU A 38 0.34 -0.93 2.52
C LEU A 38 1.59 -1.17 3.37
N GLU A 39 2.55 -1.94 2.83
CA GLU A 39 3.80 -2.26 3.52
C GLU A 39 4.62 -1.02 3.89
N CYS A 40 4.50 0.09 3.14
CA CYS A 40 5.18 1.34 3.47
C CYS A 40 4.76 1.96 4.81
N TRP A 41 3.62 1.54 5.38
CA TRP A 41 3.16 1.94 6.71
C TRP A 41 3.67 1.04 7.83
N LYS A 42 4.42 -0.02 7.49
CA LYS A 42 5.07 -0.87 8.49
C LYS A 42 6.02 -0.02 9.32
N ASP A 43 5.95 -0.20 10.64
CA ASP A 43 6.81 0.46 11.62
C ASP A 43 6.68 2.00 11.65
N ILE A 44 5.62 2.57 11.06
CA ILE A 44 5.38 4.03 11.08
C ILE A 44 5.22 4.58 12.51
N HIS A 45 4.75 3.75 13.43
CA HIS A 45 4.57 4.12 14.83
C HIS A 45 4.78 2.91 15.75
N PRO A 46 5.53 3.04 16.86
CA PRO A 46 5.85 1.92 17.77
C PRO A 46 4.63 1.24 18.41
N ALA A 47 3.49 1.94 18.50
CA ALA A 47 2.27 1.40 19.08
C ALA A 47 1.49 0.48 18.11
N PHE A 48 1.84 0.45 16.83
CA PHE A 48 1.18 -0.43 15.86
C PHE A 48 2.00 -1.69 15.62
N LYS A 49 1.30 -2.83 15.62
CA LYS A 49 1.88 -4.12 15.22
C LYS A 49 1.33 -4.51 13.86
N THR A 50 2.19 -4.52 12.85
CA THR A 50 1.84 -4.99 11.51
C THR A 50 2.03 -6.50 11.42
N ILE A 51 1.01 -7.21 10.95
CA ILE A 51 1.07 -8.65 10.66
C ILE A 51 0.96 -8.85 9.15
N PRO A 52 1.91 -9.53 8.49
CA PRO A 52 1.84 -9.78 7.06
C PRO A 52 0.59 -10.59 6.69
N LEU A 53 -0.10 -10.17 5.63
CA LEU A 53 -1.24 -10.90 5.11
C LEU A 53 -0.74 -12.13 4.33
N SER A 54 -1.22 -13.32 4.69
CA SER A 54 -0.80 -14.59 4.06
C SER A 54 -1.28 -14.77 2.62
N SER A 55 -2.17 -13.92 2.13
CA SER A 55 -2.84 -14.07 0.84
C SER A 55 -1.97 -13.71 -0.38
N GLY A 56 -0.81 -13.08 -0.15
CA GLY A 56 0.16 -12.69 -1.18
C GLY A 56 -0.38 -11.70 -2.21
N GLU A 57 -1.45 -10.97 -1.89
CA GLU A 57 -1.98 -9.93 -2.78
C GLU A 57 -1.02 -8.73 -2.82
N SER A 58 -0.75 -8.22 -4.02
CA SER A 58 0.00 -6.98 -4.24
C SER A 58 -0.89 -5.95 -4.95
N ILE A 59 -0.53 -4.68 -4.82
CA ILE A 59 -1.20 -3.57 -5.50
C ILE A 59 -0.20 -2.98 -6.49
N PRO A 60 -0.62 -2.67 -7.74
CA PRO A 60 0.27 -2.01 -8.70
C PRO A 60 0.70 -0.64 -8.16
N TYR A 61 2.00 -0.38 -8.20
CA TYR A 61 2.59 0.90 -7.84
C TYR A 61 3.34 1.45 -9.06
N GLY A 62 3.39 2.77 -9.21
CA GLY A 62 4.00 3.39 -10.36
C GLY A 62 4.24 4.87 -10.19
N ILE A 63 4.94 5.45 -11.17
CA ILE A 63 5.27 6.87 -11.21
C ILE A 63 4.29 7.56 -12.14
N ILE A 64 3.69 8.65 -11.67
CA ILE A 64 2.83 9.51 -12.48
C ILE A 64 3.67 10.67 -12.97
N TYR A 65 3.69 10.89 -14.28
CA TYR A 65 4.45 11.97 -14.92
C TYR A 65 3.67 12.58 -16.09
N SER A 66 4.06 13.79 -16.50
CA SER A 66 3.43 14.50 -17.63
C SER A 66 3.61 13.72 -18.95
N LYS A 67 2.59 13.76 -19.83
CA LYS A 67 2.74 13.25 -21.21
C LYS A 67 3.83 14.01 -21.97
N GLU A 68 3.98 15.29 -21.66
CA GLU A 68 5.04 16.17 -22.14
C GLU A 68 6.01 16.43 -20.98
N ALA A 69 6.79 15.41 -20.62
CA ALA A 69 7.79 15.50 -19.57
C ALA A 69 9.07 16.17 -20.10
N SER A 70 9.79 16.88 -19.22
CA SER A 70 11.10 17.44 -19.56
C SER A 70 12.13 16.34 -19.84
N GLU A 71 13.19 16.68 -20.57
CA GLU A 71 14.29 15.73 -20.82
C GLU A 71 14.87 15.15 -19.53
N ASP A 72 14.99 15.95 -18.48
CA ASP A 72 15.54 15.50 -17.20
C ASP A 72 14.61 14.51 -16.48
N ALA A 73 13.30 14.73 -16.56
CA ALA A 73 12.32 13.79 -16.02
C ALA A 73 12.36 12.46 -16.80
N LEU A 74 12.49 12.50 -18.13
CA LEU A 74 12.63 11.29 -18.95
C LEU A 74 13.93 10.52 -18.64
N LYS A 75 15.06 11.22 -18.45
CA LYS A 75 16.33 10.61 -18.02
C LYS A 75 16.18 9.92 -16.66
N PHE A 76 15.51 10.56 -15.71
CA PHE A 76 15.24 9.97 -14.40
C PHE A 76 14.39 8.69 -14.49
N LEU A 77 13.34 8.70 -15.32
CA LEU A 77 12.51 7.52 -15.57
C LEU A 77 13.30 6.36 -16.21
N ASP A 78 14.19 6.64 -17.16
CA ASP A 78 15.07 5.64 -17.77
C ASP A 78 16.02 5.00 -16.75
N ILE A 79 16.58 5.80 -15.85
CA ILE A 79 17.41 5.30 -14.73
C ILE A 79 16.60 4.35 -13.86
N ILE A 80 15.39 4.74 -13.45
CA ILE A 80 14.51 3.90 -12.62
C ILE A 80 14.17 2.58 -13.34
N GLN A 81 13.83 2.64 -14.63
CA GLN A 81 13.52 1.44 -15.41
C GLN A 81 14.71 0.47 -15.46
N LYS A 82 15.93 0.98 -15.65
CA LYS A 82 17.16 0.18 -15.60
C LYS A 82 17.39 -0.46 -14.24
N PHE A 83 17.15 0.25 -13.15
CA PHE A 83 17.25 -0.30 -11.79
C PHE A 83 16.22 -1.41 -11.54
N ILE A 84 14.96 -1.21 -11.94
CA ILE A 84 13.90 -2.22 -11.76
C ILE A 84 14.22 -3.49 -12.56
N ALA A 85 14.73 -3.37 -13.79
CA ALA A 85 15.11 -4.52 -14.62
C ALA A 85 16.26 -5.36 -14.01
N GLN A 86 17.10 -4.75 -13.18
CA GLN A 86 18.22 -5.43 -12.51
C GLN A 86 17.79 -6.12 -11.20
N SER A 87 16.80 -5.55 -10.51
CA SER A 87 16.27 -6.06 -9.23
C SER A 87 15.27 -7.21 -9.37
N GLY A 88 14.93 -7.63 -10.60
CA GLY A 88 14.07 -8.77 -10.89
C GLY A 88 14.73 -10.15 -10.80
N LYS A 89 15.89 -10.26 -10.12
CA LYS A 89 16.58 -11.52 -9.81
C LYS A 89 16.59 -11.80 -8.32
#